data_AF-A0A009R8P7-F1
#
_entry.id   AF-A0A009R8P7-F1
#
_cell.length_a   1.000
_cell.length_b   1.000
_cell.length_c   1.000
_cell.angle_alpha   90.00
_cell.angle_beta   90.00
_cell.angle_gamma   90.00
#
_symmetry.space_group_name_H-M   'P 1'
#
loop_
_entity.id
_entity.type
_entity.pdbx_description
1 polymer ?
#
loop_
_entity_poly.entity_id
_entity_poly.type
_entity_poly.pdbx_seq_one_letter_code
_entity_poly.pdbx_strand_id
1 'polypeptide(L)'
;MQEQVFREFLISKRTKLSQFVRKGIGSLRDAQYDAAQEWASVAVPKGLPLKNGKISDGNKSYYEKPGQNSSSPESTKMVLEILEKIHKFHKDGK
;
A
#
# COMPACT_ATOMS: atom_id res chain seq x y z
N MET A 1 10.82 19.15 -9.51
CA MET A 1 10.07 19.84 -8.43
C MET A 1 8.66 19.29 -8.27
N GLN A 2 7.85 19.23 -9.34
CA GLN A 2 6.47 18.71 -9.29
C GLN A 2 6.36 17.23 -8.85
N GLU A 3 7.24 16.34 -9.35
CA GLU A 3 7.25 14.93 -8.91
C GLU A 3 7.62 14.74 -7.44
N GLN A 4 8.50 15.58 -6.89
CA GLN A 4 8.91 15.47 -5.48
C GLN A 4 7.77 15.87 -4.55
N VAL A 5 7.09 16.98 -4.86
CA VAL A 5 5.88 17.42 -4.14
C VAL A 5 4.76 16.38 -4.27
N PHE A 6 4.59 15.80 -5.46
CA PHE A 6 3.60 14.74 -5.69
C PHE A 6 3.91 13.45 -4.90
N ARG A 7 5.17 13.02 -4.85
CA ARG A 7 5.65 11.89 -4.04
C ARG A 7 5.44 12.15 -2.54
N GLU A 8 5.77 13.35 -2.08
CA GLU A 8 5.59 13.73 -0.68
C GLU A 8 4.12 13.83 -0.28
N PHE A 9 3.25 14.32 -1.18
CA PHE A 9 1.82 14.41 -0.95
C PHE A 9 1.16 13.03 -0.83
N LEU A 10 1.48 12.09 -1.73
CA LEU A 10 0.93 10.74 -1.71
C LEU A 10 1.36 9.95 -0.47
N ILE A 11 2.60 10.14 -0.03
CA ILE A 11 3.13 9.43 1.13
C ILE A 11 2.68 10.09 2.45
N SER A 12 2.56 11.42 2.52
CA SER A 12 2.24 12.13 3.76
C SER A 12 0.80 11.92 4.27
N LYS A 13 -0.16 11.66 3.38
CA LYS A 13 -1.55 11.35 3.77
C LYS A 13 -1.71 10.02 4.51
N ARG A 14 -0.79 9.08 4.31
CA ARG A 14 -0.85 7.71 4.84
C ARG A 14 0.25 7.49 5.85
N THR A 15 -0.08 7.67 7.13
CA THR A 15 0.90 7.68 8.21
C THR A 15 1.71 6.38 8.29
N LYS A 16 1.10 5.21 8.08
CA LYS A 16 1.83 3.94 8.20
C LYS A 16 2.73 3.69 7.00
N LEU A 17 2.24 3.94 5.78
CA LEU A 17 3.09 3.87 4.59
C LEU A 17 4.25 4.87 4.67
N SER A 18 4.01 6.09 5.13
CA SER A 18 5.05 7.11 5.33
C SER A 18 6.11 6.68 6.34
N GLN A 19 5.68 6.22 7.50
CA GLN A 19 6.57 5.74 8.55
C GLN A 19 7.39 4.53 8.09
N PHE A 20 6.77 3.62 7.34
CA PHE A 20 7.45 2.46 6.79
C PHE A 20 8.51 2.86 5.76
N VAL A 21 8.15 3.69 4.78
CA VAL A 21 9.06 4.13 3.70
C VAL A 21 10.21 4.97 4.25
N ARG A 22 9.92 5.94 5.13
CA ARG A 22 10.91 6.92 5.58
C ARG A 22 11.73 6.48 6.78
N LYS A 23 11.17 5.64 7.66
CA LYS A 23 11.78 5.31 8.96
C LYS A 23 11.90 3.80 9.22
N GLY A 24 11.39 2.95 8.33
CA GLY A 24 11.34 1.50 8.57
C GLY A 24 10.40 1.08 9.70
N ILE A 25 9.50 1.97 10.15
CA ILE A 25 8.61 1.70 11.28
C ILE A 25 7.30 1.09 10.79
N GLY A 26 6.87 0.01 11.45
CA GLY A 26 5.60 -0.68 11.16
C GLY A 26 5.79 -2.00 10.43
N SER A 27 4.72 -2.49 9.81
CA SER A 27 4.72 -3.77 9.09
C SER A 27 4.50 -3.55 7.59
N LEU A 28 5.06 -4.46 6.77
CA LEU A 28 4.81 -4.47 5.33
C LEU A 28 3.30 -4.55 5.03
N ARG A 29 2.56 -5.30 5.83
CA ARG A 29 1.11 -5.45 5.70
C ARG A 29 0.35 -4.15 5.94
N ASP A 30 0.74 -3.37 6.94
CA ASP A 30 0.18 -2.05 7.19
C ASP A 30 0.49 -1.07 6.07
N ALA A 31 1.73 -1.08 5.56
CA ALA A 31 2.15 -0.24 4.44
C ALA A 31 1.38 -0.60 3.16
N GLN A 32 1.19 -1.90 2.87
CA GLN A 32 0.34 -2.36 1.77
C GLN A 32 -1.11 -1.90 1.94
N TYR A 33 -1.67 -1.98 3.15
CA TYR A 33 -3.05 -1.56 3.40
C TYR A 33 -3.24 -0.06 3.18
N ASP A 34 -2.29 0.77 3.60
CA ASP A 34 -2.29 2.20 3.32
C ASP A 34 -2.15 2.49 1.81
N ALA A 35 -1.29 1.74 1.11
CA ALA A 35 -1.14 1.84 -0.35
C ALA A 35 -2.44 1.48 -1.09
N ALA A 36 -3.15 0.42 -0.66
CA ALA A 36 -4.42 0.00 -1.23
C ALA A 36 -5.54 1.05 -1.09
N GLN A 37 -5.42 1.96 -0.12
CA GLN A 37 -6.38 3.05 0.09
C GLN A 37 -6.12 4.28 -0.81
N GLU A 38 -4.94 4.39 -1.41
CA GLU A 38 -4.58 5.46 -2.37
C GLU A 38 -4.66 4.97 -3.82
N TRP A 39 -4.23 3.73 -4.07
CA TRP A 39 -4.20 3.15 -5.40
C TRP A 39 -5.13 1.95 -5.49
N ALA A 40 -6.20 2.08 -6.28
CA ALA A 40 -7.16 1.01 -6.52
C ALA A 40 -6.53 -0.24 -7.16
N SER A 41 -5.39 -0.09 -7.83
CA SER A 41 -4.62 -1.19 -8.42
C SER A 41 -3.90 -2.06 -7.40
N VAL A 42 -3.77 -1.63 -6.14
CA VAL A 42 -3.13 -2.38 -5.06
C VAL A 42 -4.19 -3.11 -4.24
N ALA A 43 -4.03 -4.43 -4.09
CA ALA A 43 -4.95 -5.24 -3.33
C ALA A 43 -4.83 -5.00 -1.82
N VAL A 44 -5.97 -4.95 -1.14
CA VAL A 44 -6.07 -4.98 0.32
C VAL A 44 -5.57 -6.34 0.81
N PRO A 45 -4.65 -6.40 1.80
CA PRO A 45 -4.18 -7.66 2.37
C PRO A 45 -5.33 -8.55 2.84
N LYS A 46 -5.18 -9.86 2.66
CA LYS A 46 -6.14 -10.85 3.15
C LYS A 46 -6.47 -10.62 4.63
N GLY A 47 -7.75 -10.70 4.98
CA GLY A 47 -8.22 -10.54 6.36
C GLY A 47 -8.36 -9.09 6.83
N LEU A 48 -8.06 -8.09 6.00
CA LEU A 48 -8.32 -6.67 6.31
C LEU A 48 -9.62 -6.18 5.65
N PRO A 49 -10.31 -5.21 6.28
CA PRO A 49 -11.57 -4.69 5.76
C PRO A 49 -11.36 -3.75 4.58
N LEU A 50 -12.24 -3.87 3.58
CA LEU A 50 -12.45 -2.86 2.55
C LEU A 50 -13.24 -1.67 3.12
N LYS A 51 -13.38 -0.58 2.36
CA LYS A 51 -14.21 0.57 2.74
C LYS A 51 -15.67 0.20 3.06
N ASN A 52 -16.19 -0.82 2.39
CA ASN A 52 -17.57 -1.29 2.57
C ASN A 52 -17.74 -2.29 3.74
N GLY A 53 -16.70 -2.50 4.55
CA GLY A 53 -16.72 -3.41 5.70
C GLY A 53 -16.57 -4.90 5.35
N LYS A 54 -16.58 -5.28 4.06
CA LYS A 54 -16.27 -6.66 3.66
C LYS A 54 -14.80 -6.97 3.94
N ILE A 55 -14.50 -8.24 4.18
CA ILE A 55 -13.13 -8.70 4.39
C ILE A 55 -12.49 -9.08 3.05
N SER A 56 -11.27 -8.61 2.83
CA SER A 56 -10.48 -8.95 1.64
C SER A 56 -9.98 -10.39 1.70
N ASP A 57 -10.02 -11.06 0.55
CA ASP A 57 -9.35 -12.35 0.32
C ASP A 57 -7.89 -12.19 -0.10
N GLY A 58 -7.44 -10.95 -0.32
CA GLY A 58 -6.10 -10.60 -0.82
C GLY A 58 -6.07 -10.10 -2.26
N ASN A 59 -7.21 -10.10 -2.97
CA ASN A 59 -7.30 -9.75 -4.40
C ASN A 59 -8.29 -8.62 -4.70
N LYS A 60 -8.66 -7.84 -3.69
CA LYS A 60 -9.69 -6.79 -3.81
C LYS A 60 -9.13 -5.41 -3.58
N SER A 61 -9.62 -4.43 -4.34
CA SER A 61 -9.29 -3.02 -4.10
C SER A 61 -10.00 -2.50 -2.85
N TYR A 62 -9.45 -1.47 -2.19
CA TYR A 62 -10.06 -0.93 -0.96
C TYR A 62 -11.46 -0.36 -1.19
N TYR A 63 -11.69 0.20 -2.38
CA TYR A 63 -12.97 0.80 -2.77
C TYR A 63 -13.83 -0.15 -3.62
N GLU A 64 -13.57 -1.46 -3.61
CA GLU A 64 -14.24 -2.41 -4.49
C GLU A 64 -15.77 -2.31 -4.40
N LYS A 65 -16.38 -2.16 -5.58
CA LYS A 65 -17.82 -2.22 -5.81
C LYS A 65 -18.08 -3.12 -7.02
N PRO A 66 -19.24 -3.80 -7.08
CA PRO A 66 -19.64 -4.54 -8.27
C PRO A 66 -19.55 -3.66 -9.53
N GLY A 67 -18.84 -4.14 -10.55
CA GLY A 67 -18.68 -3.44 -11.83
C GLY A 67 -17.69 -2.26 -11.84
N GLN A 68 -16.85 -2.08 -10.81
CA GLN A 68 -15.83 -1.03 -10.76
C GLN A 68 -14.39 -1.57 -10.84
N ASN A 69 -13.42 -0.65 -10.89
CA ASN A 69 -11.99 -0.94 -10.90
C ASN A 69 -11.60 -1.90 -9.76
N SER A 70 -11.02 -3.03 -10.16
CA SER A 70 -10.44 -4.02 -9.26
C SER A 70 -8.95 -3.77 -9.06
N SER A 71 -8.37 -4.42 -8.06
CA SER A 71 -6.92 -4.46 -7.92
C SER A 71 -6.28 -5.26 -9.05
N SER A 72 -5.02 -4.95 -9.34
CA SER A 72 -4.19 -5.67 -10.31
C SER A 72 -3.21 -6.58 -9.56
N PRO A 73 -3.15 -7.88 -9.88
CA PRO A 73 -2.14 -8.77 -9.30
C PRO A 73 -0.72 -8.30 -9.58
N GLU A 74 -0.47 -7.78 -10.79
CA GLU A 74 0.85 -7.28 -11.19
C GLU A 74 1.24 -6.03 -10.41
N SER A 75 0.36 -5.03 -10.34
CA SER A 75 0.64 -3.81 -9.57
C SER A 75 0.81 -4.09 -8.08
N THR A 76 0.00 -5.01 -7.54
CA THR A 76 0.11 -5.46 -6.15
C THR A 76 1.49 -6.09 -5.91
N LYS A 77 1.94 -6.99 -6.80
CA LYS A 77 3.26 -7.61 -6.72
C LYS A 77 4.39 -6.57 -6.75
N MET A 78 4.34 -5.61 -7.68
CA MET A 78 5.37 -4.56 -7.77
C MET A 78 5.47 -3.71 -6.51
N VAL A 79 4.32 -3.34 -5.91
CA VAL A 79 4.29 -2.59 -4.65
C VAL A 79 4.88 -3.42 -3.52
N LEU A 80 4.50 -4.70 -3.40
CA LEU A 80 5.06 -5.61 -2.41
C LEU A 80 6.57 -5.73 -2.53
N GLU A 81 7.10 -5.94 -3.74
CA GLU A 81 8.55 -6.06 -3.98
C GLU A 81 9.31 -4.78 -3.56
N ILE A 82 8.74 -3.60 -3.81
CA ILE A 82 9.34 -2.33 -3.38
C ILE A 82 9.28 -2.19 -1.85
N LEU A 83 8.15 -2.51 -1.23
CA LEU A 83 8.02 -2.48 0.23
C LEU A 83 8.99 -3.46 0.90
N GLU A 84 9.22 -4.64 0.31
CA GLU A 84 10.22 -5.59 0.78
C GLU A 84 11.64 -5.05 0.66
N LYS A 85 11.99 -4.41 -0.46
CA LYS A 85 13.30 -3.78 -0.65
C LYS A 85 13.54 -2.67 0.39
N ILE A 86 12.53 -1.84 0.65
CA ILE A 86 12.56 -0.80 1.67
C ILE A 86 12.73 -1.41 3.06
N HIS A 87 12.02 -2.50 3.36
CA HIS A 87 12.13 -3.19 4.64
C HIS A 87 13.55 -3.73 4.88
N LYS A 88 14.15 -4.34 3.84
CA LYS A 88 15.53 -4.82 3.88
C LYS A 88 16.51 -3.66 4.06
N PHE A 89 16.35 -2.58 3.30
CA PHE A 89 17.18 -1.38 3.42
C PHE A 89 17.25 -0.84 4.86
N HIS A 90 16.09 -0.66 5.52
CA HIS A 90 16.03 -0.19 6.91
C HIS A 90 16.55 -1.22 7.94
N LYS A 91 16.43 -2.52 7.65
CA LYS A 91 16.96 -3.59 8.52
C LYS A 91 18.47 -3.74 8.44
N ASP A 92 19.04 -3.52 7.26
CA ASP A 92 20.46 -3.71 6.98
C ASP A 92 21.32 -2.49 7.42
N GLY A 93 20.70 -1.51 8.09
CA GLY A 93 21.39 -0.42 8.78
C GLY A 93 22.08 0.61 7.88
N LYS A 94 21.55 0.85 6.67
CA LYS A 94 22.02 1.90 5.76
C LYS A 94 21.04 3.06 5.68
#